data_AF-A0AA94F2L2-F1
#
_entry.id   AF-A0AA94F2L2-F1
#
_cell.length_a   1.000
_cell.length_b   1.000
_cell.length_c   1.000
_cell.angle_alpha   90.00
_cell.angle_beta   90.00
_cell.angle_gamma   90.00
#
_symmetry.space_group_name_H-M   'P 1'
#
loop_
_entity.id
_entity.type
_entity.pdbx_description
1 polymer ?
#
loop_
_entity_poly.entity_id
_entity_poly.type
_entity_poly.pdbx_seq_one_letter_code
_entity_poly.pdbx_strand_id
1 'polypeptide(L)' 'MKKRELSTLKRIELIQRSSSLLMGFFHKGFRSFDAFKAVIQNYYPEIPESKVFDFWHFRNVNEEVCNKIELVLGVLVNQ' A
#
# COMPACT_ATOMS: atom_id res chain seq x y z
N MET A 1 -16.55 14.63 17.93
CA MET A 1 -16.84 13.89 16.68
C MET A 1 -17.50 12.56 16.99
N LYS A 2 -18.54 12.19 16.25
CA LYS A 2 -19.19 10.88 16.39
C LYS A 2 -18.23 9.79 15.87
N LYS A 3 -18.23 8.59 16.48
CA LYS A 3 -17.33 7.47 16.11
C LYS A 3 -17.30 7.16 14.60
N ARG A 4 -18.42 7.38 13.90
CA ARG A 4 -18.53 7.17 12.44
C ARG A 4 -17.70 8.16 11.62
N GLU A 5 -17.70 9.44 11.99
CA GLU A 5 -16.94 10.48 11.29
C GLU A 5 -15.43 10.21 11.40
N LEU A 6 -14.97 9.82 12.60
CA LEU A 6 -13.57 9.42 12.83
C LEU A 6 -13.17 8.22 11.97
N SER A 7 -14.04 7.22 11.85
CA SER A 7 -13.78 6.06 10.98
C SER A 7 -13.69 6.45 9.51
N THR A 8 -14.51 7.39 9.05
CA THR A 8 -14.45 7.90 7.67
C THR A 8 -13.15 8.66 7.42
N LEU A 9 -12.76 9.55 8.32
CA LEU A 9 -11.50 10.30 8.20
C LEU A 9 -10.29 9.35 8.13
N LYS A 10 -10.22 8.36 9.03
CA LYS A 10 -9.15 7.35 9.00
C LYS A 10 -9.08 6.59 7.68
N ARG A 11 -10.23 6.24 7.09
CA ARG A 11 -10.26 5.58 5.77
C ARG A 11 -9.73 6.49 4.66
N ILE A 12 -10.09 7.77 4.69
CA ILE A 12 -9.58 8.77 3.73
C ILE A 12 -8.06 8.92 3.88
N GLU A 13 -7.56 9.04 5.10
CA GLU A 13 -6.12 9.12 5.39
C GLU A 13 -5.36 7.89 4.87
N LEU A 14 -5.89 6.69 5.10
CA LEU A 14 -5.33 5.43 4.58
C LEU A 14 -5.27 5.41 3.06
N ILE A 15 -6.33 5.85 2.37
CA ILE A 15 -6.37 5.93 0.91
C ILE A 15 -5.35 6.93 0.39
N GLN A 16 -5.27 8.11 1.00
CA GLN A 16 -4.29 9.14 0.62
C GLN A 16 -2.86 8.63 0.76
N ARG A 17 -2.54 8.01 1.90
CA ARG A 17 -1.22 7.41 2.14
C ARG A 17 -0.90 6.32 1.11
N SER A 18 -1.85 5.42 0.85
CA SER A 18 -1.68 4.36 -0.14
C SER A 18 -1.43 4.91 -1.54
N SER A 19 -2.15 5.97 -1.92
CA SER A 19 -1.96 6.66 -3.19
C SER A 19 -0.55 7.25 -3.30
N SER A 20 -0.06 7.93 -2.26
CA SER A 20 1.30 8.46 -2.23
C SER A 20 2.38 7.37 -2.40
N LEU A 21 2.21 6.23 -1.73
CA LEU A 21 3.11 5.08 -1.86
C LEU A 21 3.11 4.52 -3.30
N LEU A 22 1.91 4.35 -3.88
CA LEU A 22 1.77 3.84 -5.24
C LEU A 22 2.36 4.80 -6.29
N MET A 23 2.17 6.11 -6.10
CA MET A 23 2.82 7.13 -6.93
C MET A 23 4.34 7.07 -6.82
N GLY A 24 4.88 6.87 -5.61
CA GLY A 24 6.32 6.68 -5.39
C GLY A 24 6.87 5.46 -6.14
N PHE A 25 6.11 4.36 -6.15
CA PHE A 25 6.44 3.16 -6.94
C PHE A 25 6.43 3.45 -8.45
N PHE A 26 5.42 4.18 -8.95
CA PHE A 26 5.32 4.56 -10.37
C PHE A 26 6.43 5.50 -10.83
N HIS A 27 6.83 6.44 -9.98
CA HIS A 27 7.94 7.35 -10.27
C HIS A 27 9.28 6.62 -10.40
N LYS A 28 9.42 5.42 -9.82
CA LYS A 28 10.60 4.56 -10.00
C LYS A 28 10.58 3.73 -11.29
N GLY A 29 9.54 3.85 -12.10
CA GLY A 29 9.44 3.17 -13.41
C GLY A 29 8.70 1.83 -13.38
N PHE A 30 8.35 1.32 -12.21
CA PHE A 30 7.50 0.13 -12.10
C PHE A 30 6.03 0.50 -12.30
N ARG A 31 5.33 -0.13 -13.24
CA ARG A 31 3.94 0.25 -13.59
C ARG A 31 2.95 -0.91 -13.69
N SER A 32 3.39 -2.13 -13.38
CA SER A 32 2.50 -3.30 -13.40
C SER A 32 2.16 -3.75 -11.98
N PHE A 33 0.94 -4.26 -11.83
CA PHE A 33 0.52 -4.94 -10.61
C PHE A 33 1.42 -6.15 -10.33
N ASP A 34 1.81 -6.90 -11.36
CA ASP A 34 2.70 -8.07 -11.19
C ASP A 34 4.07 -7.69 -10.61
N ALA A 35 4.65 -6.58 -11.06
CA ALA A 35 5.92 -6.09 -10.49
C ALA A 35 5.73 -5.67 -9.03
N PHE A 36 4.64 -4.95 -8.72
CA PHE A 36 4.33 -4.54 -7.36
C PHE A 36 4.14 -5.75 -6.45
N LYS A 37 3.32 -6.71 -6.87
CA LYS A 37 3.08 -7.97 -6.17
C LYS A 37 4.38 -8.74 -5.92
N ALA A 38 5.19 -8.94 -6.96
CA ALA A 38 6.46 -9.65 -6.84
C ALA A 38 7.38 -8.98 -5.82
N VAL A 39 7.50 -7.65 -5.86
CA VAL A 39 8.30 -6.88 -4.90
C VAL A 39 7.76 -7.06 -3.48
N ILE A 40 6.46 -6.87 -3.24
CA ILE A 40 5.91 -6.99 -1.89
C ILE A 40 6.04 -8.42 -1.35
N GLN A 41 5.71 -9.43 -2.15
CA GLN A 41 5.77 -10.84 -1.75
C GLN A 41 7.20 -11.35 -1.57
N ASN A 42 8.21 -10.73 -2.21
CA ASN A 42 9.61 -11.06 -1.97
C ASN A 42 10.06 -10.68 -0.54
N TYR A 43 9.53 -9.60 0.02
CA TYR A 43 9.86 -9.16 1.39
C TYR A 43 8.90 -9.71 2.44
N TYR A 44 7.62 -9.87 2.09
CA TYR A 44 6.56 -10.33 2.97
C TYR A 44 5.71 -11.42 2.28
N PRO A 45 6.24 -12.65 2.15
CA PRO A 45 5.56 -13.74 1.45
C PRO A 45 4.26 -14.18 2.13
N GLU A 46 4.07 -13.83 3.40
CA GLU A 46 2.85 -14.10 4.15
C GLU A 46 1.68 -13.17 3.78
N ILE A 47 1.93 -12.05 3.09
CA ILE A 47 0.87 -11.17 2.60
C ILE A 47 0.19 -11.84 1.39
N PRO A 48 -1.10 -12.19 1.49
CA PRO A 48 -1.81 -12.81 0.38
C PRO A 48 -1.98 -11.81 -0.77
N GLU A 49 -1.97 -12.31 -2.01
CA GLU A 49 -2.17 -11.49 -3.21
C GLU A 49 -3.44 -10.63 -3.14
N SER A 50 -4.52 -11.15 -2.57
CA SER A 50 -5.77 -10.40 -2.38
C SER A 50 -5.58 -9.11 -1.58
N LYS A 51 -4.68 -9.09 -0.60
CA LYS A 51 -4.37 -7.89 0.19
C LYS A 51 -3.53 -6.88 -0.57
N VAL A 52 -2.62 -7.37 -1.41
CA VAL A 52 -1.84 -6.52 -2.32
C VAL A 52 -2.75 -5.90 -3.38
N PHE A 53 -3.69 -6.69 -3.92
CA PHE A 53 -4.70 -6.24 -4.88
C PHE A 53 -5.65 -5.20 -4.27
N ASP A 54 -6.12 -5.46 -3.05
CA ASP A 54 -6.91 -4.52 -2.25
C ASP A 54 -6.17 -3.18 -2.09
N PHE A 55 -4.89 -3.21 -1.71
CA PHE A 55 -4.06 -2.00 -1.64
C PHE A 55 -3.97 -1.27 -3.00
N TRP A 56 -3.64 -1.99 -4.07
CA TRP A 56 -3.48 -1.43 -5.41
C TRP A 56 -4.72 -0.70 -5.92
N HIS A 57 -5.91 -1.20 -5.56
CA HIS A 57 -7.19 -0.60 -5.92
C HIS A 57 -7.83 0.26 -4.83
N PHE A 58 -7.11 0.53 -3.73
CA PHE A 58 -7.59 1.28 -2.57
C PHE A 58 -8.88 0.69 -1.94
N ARG A 59 -9.04 -0.63 -2.00
CA ARG A 59 -10.18 -1.38 -1.45
C ARG A 59 -9.79 -1.99 -0.12
N ASN A 60 -10.62 -1.82 0.91
CA ASN A 60 -10.43 -2.45 2.22
C ASN A 60 -8.99 -2.40 2.76
N VAL A 61 -8.30 -1.29 2.49
CA VAL A 61 -6.88 -1.12 2.85
C VAL A 61 -6.76 -1.18 4.36
N ASN A 62 -5.91 -2.10 4.85
CA ASN A 62 -5.57 -2.15 6.26
C ASN A 62 -4.25 -1.41 6.52
N GLU A 63 -4.11 -0.91 7.73
CA GLU A 63 -2.96 -0.13 8.15
C GLU A 63 -1.66 -0.96 8.19
N GLU A 64 -1.77 -2.25 8.55
CA GLU A 64 -0.63 -3.17 8.59
C GLU A 64 0.03 -3.37 7.21
N VAL A 65 -0.77 -3.61 6.17
CA VAL A 65 -0.33 -3.79 4.78
C VAL A 65 0.24 -2.49 4.26
N CYS A 66 -0.37 -1.33 4.56
CA CYS A 66 0.23 -0.03 4.26
C CYS A 66 1.62 0.12 4.89
N ASN A 67 1.76 -0.19 6.19
CA ASN A 67 3.04 -0.08 6.90
C ASN A 67 4.10 -0.99 6.28
N LYS A 68 3.76 -2.25 6.00
CA LYS A 68 4.69 -3.21 5.35
C LYS A 68 5.09 -2.73 3.95
N ILE A 69 4.15 -2.26 3.13
CA ILE A 69 4.44 -1.73 1.79
C ILE A 69 5.35 -0.51 1.86
N GLU A 70 5.08 0.42 2.78
CA GLU A 70 5.93 1.60 2.99
C GLU A 70 7.37 1.20 3.34
N LEU A 71 7.57 0.20 4.21
CA LEU A 71 8.89 -0.33 4.52
C LEU A 71 9.60 -0.90 3.28
N VAL A 72 8.91 -1.72 2.47
CA VAL A 72 9.48 -2.27 1.22
C VAL A 72 9.89 -1.15 0.27
N LEU A 73 8.99 -0.18 0.05
CA LEU A 73 9.28 0.95 -0.85
C LEU A 73 10.41 1.84 -0.31
N GLY A 74 10.53 2.00 1.01
CA GLY A 74 11.63 2.71 1.66
C GLY A 74 12.99 2.05 1.40
N VAL A 75 13.05 0.71 1.39
CA VAL A 75 14.28 -0.02 1.03
C VAL A 75 14.65 0.21 -0.45
N LEU A 76 13.65 0.26 -1.34
CA LEU A 76 13.86 0.58 -2.76
C LEU A 76 14.27 2.04 -3.03
N VAL A 77 14.11 2.96 -2.05
CA VAL A 77 14.53 4.36 -2.17
C VAL A 77 16.02 4.55 -1.87
N ASN A 78 16.62 3.63 -1.11
CA ASN A 78 18.03 3.73 -0.69
C ASN A 78 18.98 2.83 -1.50
N GLN A 79 18.55 2.36 -2.67
CA GLN A 79 19.38 1.70 -3.68
C GLN A 79 19.48 2.60 -4.92
#